data_AF-A0A4D6HE39-F1
#
_entry.id   AF-A0A4D6HE39-F1
#
_cell.length_a   1.000
_cell.length_b   1.000
_cell.length_c   1.000
_cell.angle_alpha   90.00
_cell.angle_beta   90.00
_cell.angle_gamma   90.00
#
_symmetry.space_group_name_H-M   'P 1'
#
loop_
_entity.id
_entity.type
_entity.pdbx_description
1 polymer ?
#
loop_
_entity_poly.entity_id
_entity_poly.type
_entity_poly.pdbx_seq_one_letter_code
_entity_poly.pdbx_strand_id
1 'polypeptide(L)'
;MIGVVGGGIAGLAAAYRLQQRGHEVQVFEASEGLGGLAATYETAGDRIEKFYHHLSKSEETILELAAELEIDVEWRYKSDAFYVEGTVHPMDKPWEILAYPYLSFYDKFRLGMLVSEIDVRGWKPRTDTYDNLEDFEDVPIKDFLLEHTTQGVYEYFWEPLLDAKFGSRKEDVSAAWLLGRIKFRGERDLLKGEQLGYVEGSLGRLLDALVEAVGREHITTGARVTELDTAGGAVQSLTVETDADEGDGAATTTHDVDAAIVAAMPNVLEDLTGYPCEIDFQGTICSVLSLDQSLTDTYWLNLIDDAPFGVLIEHTNFVPEERYGGEHLYYLASYVQDYEEALWKRSNDEVEQLWLDGVADLFPKFDRESVNWIETARNPRTAPIYERGYLDMVVPYDLTEEVADGIYYAGMASRAQYPERSLDGGIEAGYACADLISE
;
A
#
# COMPACT_ATOMS: atom_id res chain seq x y z
N MET A 1 30.01 -9.56 4.23
CA MET A 1 28.57 -9.55 4.59
C MET A 1 27.79 -8.72 3.58
N ILE A 2 26.48 -8.96 3.46
CA ILE A 2 25.57 -8.14 2.65
C ILE A 2 24.83 -7.16 3.57
N GLY A 3 24.88 -5.87 3.24
CA GLY A 3 24.13 -4.84 3.96
C GLY A 3 22.74 -4.65 3.36
N VAL A 4 21.71 -4.58 4.21
CA VAL A 4 20.34 -4.25 3.77
C VAL A 4 19.92 -2.94 4.43
N VAL A 5 19.58 -1.95 3.62
CA VAL A 5 19.14 -0.62 4.06
C VAL A 5 17.61 -0.57 4.10
N GLY A 6 17.04 -0.61 5.31
CA GLY A 6 15.60 -0.56 5.56
C GLY A 6 15.06 -1.87 6.16
N GLY A 7 14.40 -1.77 7.32
CA GLY A 7 13.75 -2.86 8.04
C GLY A 7 12.25 -3.01 7.72
N GLY A 8 11.84 -2.59 6.53
CA GLY A 8 10.50 -2.86 5.99
C GLY A 8 10.37 -4.29 5.47
N ILE A 9 9.18 -4.66 4.98
CA ILE A 9 8.91 -6.02 4.50
C ILE A 9 9.89 -6.48 3.41
N ALA A 10 10.26 -5.59 2.47
CA ALA A 10 11.20 -5.88 1.40
C ALA A 10 12.61 -6.21 1.92
N GLY A 11 13.12 -5.41 2.87
CA GLY A 11 14.45 -5.61 3.43
C GLY A 11 14.52 -6.87 4.30
N LEU A 12 13.49 -7.11 5.12
CA LEU A 12 13.38 -8.33 5.92
C LEU A 12 13.26 -9.58 5.04
N ALA A 13 12.47 -9.52 3.96
CA ALA A 13 12.36 -10.60 2.98
C ALA A 13 13.69 -10.86 2.26
N ALA A 14 14.39 -9.82 1.83
CA ALA A 14 15.71 -9.94 1.22
C ALA A 14 16.69 -10.61 2.17
N ALA A 15 16.74 -10.18 3.44
CA ALA A 15 17.61 -10.76 4.45
C ALA A 15 17.32 -12.24 4.70
N TYR A 16 16.03 -12.59 4.85
CA TYR A 16 15.60 -13.98 5.01
C TYR A 16 16.04 -14.86 3.82
N ARG A 17 15.81 -14.39 2.59
CA ARG A 17 16.17 -15.10 1.37
C ARG A 17 17.69 -15.26 1.19
N LEU A 18 18.46 -14.22 1.49
CA LEU A 18 19.92 -14.26 1.46
C LEU A 18 20.49 -15.26 2.49
N GLN A 19 19.94 -15.31 3.70
CA GLN A 19 20.33 -16.28 4.71
C GLN A 19 20.00 -17.72 4.30
N GLN A 20 18.85 -17.96 3.66
CA GLN A 20 18.52 -19.27 3.07
C GLN A 20 19.55 -19.70 2.01
N ARG A 21 20.21 -18.75 1.36
CA ARG A 21 21.31 -18.98 0.40
C ARG A 21 22.70 -19.02 1.02
N GLY A 22 22.79 -18.91 2.34
CA GLY A 22 24.04 -19.04 3.08
C GLY A 22 24.89 -17.77 3.14
N HIS A 23 24.32 -16.60 2.83
CA HIS A 23 25.00 -15.33 2.99
C HIS A 23 24.87 -14.79 4.43
N GLU A 24 25.92 -14.11 4.90
CA GLU A 24 25.89 -13.31 6.12
C GLU A 24 25.29 -11.94 5.81
N VAL A 25 24.28 -11.53 6.59
CA VAL A 25 23.48 -10.34 6.32
C VAL A 25 23.33 -9.49 7.58
N GLN A 26 23.30 -8.17 7.41
CA GLN A 26 22.86 -7.23 8.45
C GLN A 26 21.82 -6.26 7.86
N VAL A 27 20.68 -6.12 8.53
CA VAL A 27 19.64 -5.14 8.22
C VAL A 27 19.83 -3.91 9.11
N PHE A 28 19.82 -2.73 8.50
CA PHE A 28 19.89 -1.44 9.20
C PHE A 28 18.59 -0.67 8.97
N GLU A 29 17.85 -0.40 10.04
CA GLU A 29 16.59 0.34 10.02
C GLU A 29 16.77 1.67 10.77
N ALA A 30 16.45 2.77 10.11
CA ALA A 30 16.67 4.11 10.66
C ALA A 30 15.75 4.43 11.84
N SER A 31 14.58 3.80 11.94
CA SER A 31 13.65 3.98 13.05
C SER A 31 13.78 2.88 14.11
N GLU A 32 13.15 3.07 15.27
CA GLU A 32 13.09 2.05 16.33
C GLU A 32 12.15 0.88 15.98
N GLY A 33 11.26 1.07 15.00
CA GLY A 33 10.23 0.10 14.63
C GLY A 33 10.55 -0.60 13.31
N LEU A 34 10.18 -1.87 13.21
CA LEU A 34 10.28 -2.67 11.98
C LEU A 34 8.93 -2.71 11.24
N GLY A 35 8.98 -3.08 9.96
CA GLY A 35 7.81 -3.31 9.11
C GLY A 35 7.43 -2.13 8.19
N GLY A 36 8.00 -0.95 8.39
CA GLY A 36 7.76 0.21 7.52
C GLY A 36 6.26 0.56 7.40
N LEU A 37 5.70 0.52 6.19
CA LEU A 37 4.28 0.79 5.95
C LEU A 37 3.34 -0.33 6.46
N ALA A 38 3.87 -1.50 6.82
CA ALA A 38 3.12 -2.58 7.48
C ALA A 38 3.15 -2.47 9.02
N ALA A 39 3.61 -1.33 9.57
CA ALA A 39 3.56 -1.08 10.99
C ALA A 39 2.12 -1.11 11.53
N THR A 40 1.96 -1.36 12.82
CA THR A 40 0.66 -1.53 13.49
C THR A 40 0.55 -0.67 14.75
N TYR A 41 -0.65 -0.59 15.30
CA TYR A 41 -0.97 -0.18 16.66
C TYR A 41 -1.37 -1.39 17.52
N GLU A 42 -1.17 -1.26 18.83
CA GLU A 42 -1.73 -2.19 19.81
C GLU A 42 -3.21 -1.91 20.02
N THR A 43 -4.00 -2.94 20.30
CA THR A 43 -5.42 -2.81 20.68
C THR A 43 -5.70 -3.63 21.94
N ALA A 44 -6.95 -3.71 22.38
CA ALA A 44 -7.37 -4.61 23.45
C ALA A 44 -7.25 -6.11 23.09
N GLY A 45 -7.04 -6.45 21.82
CA GLY A 45 -6.84 -7.81 21.34
C GLY A 45 -5.72 -7.90 20.29
N ASP A 46 -6.07 -8.29 19.07
CA ASP A 46 -5.11 -8.34 17.95
C ASP A 46 -4.59 -6.93 17.61
N ARG A 47 -3.34 -6.85 17.16
CA ARG A 47 -2.79 -5.59 16.60
C ARG A 47 -3.60 -5.16 15.36
N ILE A 48 -3.54 -3.88 15.02
CA ILE A 48 -4.20 -3.32 13.84
C ILE A 48 -3.21 -2.51 13.01
N GLU A 49 -3.20 -2.64 11.70
CA GLU A 49 -2.26 -1.90 10.86
C GLU A 49 -2.46 -0.38 10.98
N LYS A 50 -1.38 0.40 10.81
CA LYS A 50 -1.47 1.88 10.77
C LYS A 50 -2.12 2.38 9.48
N PHE A 51 -1.92 1.61 8.42
CA PHE A 51 -2.53 1.80 7.10
C PHE A 51 -3.25 0.51 6.77
N TYR A 52 -4.48 0.59 6.27
CA TYR A 52 -5.26 -0.59 5.94
C TYR A 52 -4.55 -1.46 4.88
N HIS A 53 -4.58 -2.77 5.10
CA HIS A 53 -4.04 -3.76 4.18
C HIS A 53 -4.97 -4.98 4.10
N HIS A 54 -4.95 -5.62 2.95
CA HIS A 54 -5.59 -6.90 2.69
C HIS A 54 -4.79 -7.64 1.62
N LEU A 55 -4.99 -8.94 1.55
CA LEU A 55 -4.31 -9.80 0.58
C LEU A 55 -5.29 -10.28 -0.50
N SER A 56 -4.78 -10.54 -1.70
CA SER A 56 -5.46 -11.23 -2.78
C SER A 56 -4.87 -12.63 -2.97
N LYS A 57 -5.64 -13.56 -3.54
CA LYS A 57 -5.14 -14.91 -3.85
C LYS A 57 -4.06 -14.92 -4.94
N SER A 58 -4.00 -13.86 -5.74
CA SER A 58 -2.99 -13.68 -6.78
C SER A 58 -1.63 -13.25 -6.24
N GLU A 59 -1.56 -12.84 -4.97
CA GLU A 59 -0.31 -12.47 -4.29
C GLU A 59 0.35 -13.74 -3.75
N GLU A 60 0.91 -14.55 -4.65
CA GLU A 60 1.40 -15.90 -4.32
C GLU A 60 2.63 -15.84 -3.41
N THR A 61 3.54 -14.87 -3.60
CA THR A 61 4.82 -14.80 -2.88
C THR A 61 4.64 -14.56 -1.39
N ILE A 62 3.75 -13.65 -0.98
CA ILE A 62 3.44 -13.40 0.43
C ILE A 62 2.69 -14.57 1.07
N LEU A 63 1.84 -15.27 0.31
CA LEU A 63 1.13 -16.46 0.80
C LEU A 63 2.08 -17.64 0.99
N GLU A 64 3.05 -17.82 0.09
CA GLU A 64 4.13 -18.80 0.22
C GLU A 64 5.00 -18.48 1.44
N LEU A 65 5.43 -17.22 1.61
CA LEU A 65 6.19 -16.80 2.78
C LEU A 65 5.41 -17.02 4.08
N ALA A 66 4.12 -16.66 4.12
CA ALA A 66 3.28 -16.90 5.28
C ALA A 66 3.22 -18.40 5.60
N ALA A 67 3.06 -19.26 4.60
CA ALA A 67 3.05 -20.71 4.79
C ALA A 67 4.41 -21.26 5.27
N GLU A 68 5.54 -20.75 4.75
CA GLU A 68 6.88 -21.10 5.21
C GLU A 68 7.12 -20.73 6.68
N LEU A 69 6.54 -19.61 7.12
CA LEU A 69 6.61 -19.11 8.49
C LEU A 69 5.50 -19.67 9.40
N GLU A 70 4.70 -20.62 8.91
CA GLU A 70 3.57 -21.23 9.64
C GLU A 70 2.53 -20.18 10.13
N ILE A 71 2.30 -19.14 9.32
CA ILE A 71 1.32 -18.07 9.55
C ILE A 71 0.08 -18.30 8.69
N ASP A 72 -1.07 -18.41 9.34
CA ASP A 72 -2.35 -18.60 8.67
C ASP A 72 -2.93 -17.30 8.09
N VAL A 73 -3.56 -17.41 6.92
CA VAL A 73 -4.31 -16.33 6.26
C VAL A 73 -5.78 -16.70 6.17
N GLU A 74 -6.64 -15.87 6.77
CA GLU A 74 -8.09 -16.02 6.73
C GLU A 74 -8.67 -15.36 5.48
N TRP A 75 -9.55 -16.07 4.77
CA TRP A 75 -10.21 -15.54 3.57
C TRP A 75 -11.67 -15.17 3.84
N ARG A 76 -11.99 -13.89 3.71
CA ARG A 76 -13.30 -13.33 4.11
C ARG A 76 -13.94 -12.56 2.97
N TYR A 77 -15.26 -12.62 2.88
CA TYR A 77 -16.00 -11.77 1.94
C TYR A 77 -16.10 -10.37 2.52
N LYS A 78 -15.77 -9.37 1.71
CA LYS A 78 -15.93 -7.98 2.10
C LYS A 78 -17.29 -7.43 1.66
N SER A 79 -17.68 -6.32 2.28
CA SER A 79 -18.81 -5.51 1.83
C SER A 79 -18.33 -4.12 1.39
N ASP A 80 -18.67 -3.74 0.16
CA ASP A 80 -18.41 -2.42 -0.41
C ASP A 80 -19.72 -1.66 -0.60
N ALA A 81 -19.71 -0.35 -0.34
CA ALA A 81 -20.83 0.52 -0.66
C ALA A 81 -20.38 1.92 -1.13
N PHE A 82 -21.31 2.63 -1.75
CA PHE A 82 -21.24 4.09 -1.93
C PHE A 82 -22.13 4.78 -0.91
N TYR A 83 -21.63 5.86 -0.31
CA TYR A 83 -22.42 6.77 0.52
C TYR A 83 -22.78 8.01 -0.29
N VAL A 84 -24.08 8.19 -0.52
CA VAL A 84 -24.61 9.29 -1.33
C VAL A 84 -25.87 9.85 -0.69
N GLU A 85 -25.92 11.16 -0.50
CA GLU A 85 -27.04 11.90 0.09
C GLU A 85 -27.54 11.27 1.41
N GLY A 86 -26.60 10.90 2.28
CA GLY A 86 -26.91 10.28 3.58
C GLY A 86 -27.34 8.80 3.52
N THR A 87 -27.20 8.13 2.36
CA THR A 87 -27.67 6.76 2.14
C THR A 87 -26.53 5.83 1.71
N VAL A 88 -26.45 4.65 2.36
CA VAL A 88 -25.53 3.57 1.99
C VAL A 88 -26.12 2.73 0.85
N HIS A 89 -25.39 2.62 -0.26
CA HIS A 89 -25.74 1.82 -1.43
C HIS A 89 -24.73 0.67 -1.61
N PRO A 90 -25.09 -0.58 -1.24
CA PRO A 90 -24.21 -1.74 -1.39
C PRO A 90 -23.83 -2.04 -2.86
N MET A 91 -22.64 -2.58 -3.09
CA MET A 91 -22.07 -2.86 -4.42
C MET A 91 -21.53 -4.30 -4.58
N ASP A 92 -21.90 -5.20 -3.68
CA ASP A 92 -21.34 -6.55 -3.63
C ASP A 92 -21.98 -7.44 -4.70
N LYS A 93 -23.30 -7.38 -4.83
CA LYS A 93 -24.06 -8.23 -5.75
C LYS A 93 -24.49 -7.51 -7.03
N PRO A 94 -24.69 -8.25 -8.13
CA PRO A 94 -25.19 -7.71 -9.38
C PRO A 94 -26.52 -6.94 -9.24
N TRP A 95 -27.46 -7.41 -8.40
CA TRP A 95 -28.74 -6.71 -8.21
C TRP A 95 -28.62 -5.42 -7.38
N GLU A 96 -27.60 -5.31 -6.52
CA GLU A 96 -27.33 -4.09 -5.75
C GLU A 96 -26.73 -3.04 -6.67
N ILE A 97 -25.77 -3.44 -7.52
CA ILE A 97 -25.26 -2.61 -8.62
C ILE A 97 -26.41 -2.17 -9.55
N LEU A 98 -27.32 -3.08 -9.91
CA LEU A 98 -28.49 -2.74 -10.72
C LEU A 98 -29.47 -1.79 -10.02
N ALA A 99 -29.53 -1.81 -8.69
CA ALA A 99 -30.36 -0.92 -7.89
C ALA A 99 -29.75 0.47 -7.67
N TYR A 100 -28.45 0.65 -7.94
CA TYR A 100 -27.77 1.94 -7.79
C TYR A 100 -28.44 3.03 -8.64
N PRO A 101 -29.02 4.08 -8.03
CA PRO A 101 -29.91 4.99 -8.75
C PRO A 101 -29.18 6.00 -9.65
N TYR A 102 -27.87 6.18 -9.45
CA TYR A 102 -27.07 7.19 -10.16
C TYR A 102 -26.47 6.71 -11.49
N LEU A 103 -26.62 5.42 -11.83
CA LEU A 103 -26.18 4.87 -13.12
C LEU A 103 -27.38 4.38 -13.96
N SER A 104 -27.38 4.74 -15.25
CA SER A 104 -28.36 4.22 -16.20
C SER A 104 -28.14 2.72 -16.47
N PHE A 105 -29.12 2.06 -17.10
CA PHE A 105 -28.96 0.65 -17.49
C PHE A 105 -27.78 0.44 -18.44
N TYR A 106 -27.53 1.39 -19.35
CA TYR A 106 -26.42 1.28 -20.29
C TYR A 106 -25.07 1.49 -19.60
N ASP A 107 -25.01 2.40 -18.62
CA ASP A 107 -23.83 2.61 -17.78
C ASP A 107 -23.46 1.34 -17.02
N LYS A 108 -24.46 0.71 -16.38
CA LYS A 108 -24.29 -0.57 -15.65
C LYS A 108 -23.81 -1.68 -16.56
N PHE A 109 -24.36 -1.78 -17.77
CA PHE A 109 -23.89 -2.73 -18.77
C PHE A 109 -22.42 -2.49 -19.11
N ARG A 110 -22.05 -1.25 -19.46
CA ARG A 110 -20.68 -0.90 -19.87
C ARG A 110 -19.66 -1.08 -18.74
N LEU A 111 -19.99 -0.64 -17.53
CA LEU A 111 -19.17 -0.87 -16.33
C LEU A 111 -19.00 -2.37 -16.06
N GLY A 112 -20.09 -3.15 -16.11
CA GLY A 112 -20.03 -4.59 -15.89
C GLY A 112 -19.17 -5.32 -16.92
N MET A 113 -19.22 -4.91 -18.20
CA MET A 113 -18.36 -5.47 -19.24
C MET A 113 -16.88 -5.14 -18.99
N LEU A 114 -16.53 -3.90 -18.62
CA LEU A 114 -15.16 -3.53 -18.30
C LEU A 114 -14.61 -4.31 -17.09
N VAL A 115 -15.36 -4.37 -15.99
CA VAL A 115 -14.95 -5.09 -14.77
C VAL A 115 -14.86 -6.60 -15.01
N SER A 116 -15.60 -7.13 -15.98
CA SER A 116 -15.47 -8.54 -16.41
C SER A 116 -14.37 -8.75 -17.45
N GLU A 117 -13.57 -7.71 -17.74
CA GLU A 117 -12.49 -7.71 -18.73
C GLU A 117 -12.96 -8.00 -20.18
N ILE A 118 -14.19 -7.61 -20.51
CA ILE A 118 -14.78 -7.80 -21.83
C ILE A 118 -14.93 -6.46 -22.56
N ASP A 119 -14.20 -6.28 -23.66
CA ASP A 119 -14.35 -5.12 -24.53
C ASP A 119 -15.50 -5.33 -25.54
N VAL A 120 -16.49 -4.46 -25.49
CA VAL A 120 -17.68 -4.49 -26.37
C VAL A 120 -17.76 -3.31 -27.34
N ARG A 121 -16.68 -2.56 -27.53
CA ARG A 121 -16.63 -1.46 -28.52
C ARG A 121 -16.61 -1.96 -29.96
N GLY A 122 -16.05 -3.15 -30.18
CA GLY A 122 -15.98 -3.79 -31.49
C GLY A 122 -17.29 -4.45 -31.92
N TRP A 123 -17.33 -4.93 -33.17
CA TRP A 123 -18.47 -5.68 -33.71
C TRP A 123 -18.73 -7.03 -32.98
N LYS A 124 -17.70 -7.56 -32.32
CA LYS A 124 -17.71 -8.74 -31.48
C LYS A 124 -17.05 -8.43 -30.14
N PRO A 125 -17.57 -8.94 -29.01
CA PRO A 125 -16.88 -8.88 -27.73
C PRO A 125 -15.50 -9.53 -27.78
N ARG A 126 -14.53 -8.92 -27.10
CA ARG A 126 -13.16 -9.42 -26.94
C ARG A 126 -12.84 -9.60 -25.46
N THR A 127 -12.13 -10.66 -25.12
CA THR A 127 -11.70 -11.00 -23.75
C THR A 127 -10.19 -10.88 -23.58
N ASP A 128 -9.48 -10.51 -24.64
CA ASP A 128 -8.01 -10.42 -24.71
C ASP A 128 -7.52 -8.96 -24.73
N THR A 129 -8.44 -7.99 -24.80
CA THR A 129 -8.09 -6.57 -24.98
C THR A 129 -7.24 -6.03 -23.83
N TYR A 130 -7.46 -6.50 -22.61
CA TYR A 130 -6.85 -5.94 -21.40
C TYR A 130 -5.76 -6.85 -20.82
N ASP A 131 -5.31 -7.88 -21.56
CA ASP A 131 -4.37 -8.87 -21.05
C ASP A 131 -3.00 -8.27 -20.73
N ASN A 132 -2.49 -7.40 -21.60
CA ASN A 132 -1.24 -6.68 -21.39
C ASN A 132 -1.51 -5.28 -20.83
N LEU A 133 -1.21 -5.07 -19.54
CA LEU A 133 -1.41 -3.77 -18.88
C LEU A 133 -0.48 -2.68 -19.45
N GLU A 134 0.71 -3.07 -19.92
CA GLU A 134 1.70 -2.13 -20.48
C GLU A 134 1.17 -1.44 -21.75
N ASP A 135 0.26 -2.08 -22.50
CA ASP A 135 -0.37 -1.48 -23.70
C ASP A 135 -1.20 -0.22 -23.36
N PHE A 136 -1.54 -0.03 -22.07
CA PHE A 136 -2.36 1.06 -21.56
C PHE A 136 -1.56 2.07 -20.73
N GLU A 137 -0.24 1.92 -20.67
CA GLU A 137 0.63 2.71 -19.81
C GLU A 137 0.60 4.20 -20.18
N ASP A 138 0.65 4.52 -21.46
CA ASP A 138 0.58 5.89 -21.98
C ASP A 138 -0.84 6.47 -22.09
N VAL A 139 -1.87 5.66 -21.81
CA VAL A 139 -3.27 6.05 -22.03
C VAL A 139 -3.79 6.81 -20.80
N PRO A 140 -4.28 8.05 -20.94
CA PRO A 140 -4.91 8.76 -19.82
C PRO A 140 -6.12 7.99 -19.30
N ILE A 141 -6.21 7.81 -17.97
CA ILE A 141 -7.28 7.02 -17.34
C ILE A 141 -8.68 7.54 -17.71
N LYS A 142 -8.84 8.84 -17.82
CA LYS A 142 -10.12 9.48 -18.19
C LYS A 142 -10.53 9.14 -19.61
N ASP A 143 -9.61 9.29 -20.56
CA ASP A 143 -9.87 8.97 -21.97
C ASP A 143 -10.20 7.49 -22.13
N PHE A 144 -9.44 6.63 -21.43
CA PHE A 144 -9.73 5.19 -21.36
C PHE A 144 -11.14 4.94 -20.85
N LEU A 145 -11.53 5.51 -19.72
CA LEU A 145 -12.85 5.30 -19.12
C LEU A 145 -13.98 5.79 -20.02
N LEU A 146 -13.84 6.97 -20.63
CA LEU A 146 -14.84 7.51 -21.55
C LEU A 146 -15.01 6.65 -22.81
N GLU A 147 -13.91 6.08 -23.30
CA GLU A 147 -13.92 5.19 -24.47
C GLU A 147 -14.50 3.80 -24.15
N HIS A 148 -14.11 3.21 -23.01
CA HIS A 148 -14.44 1.84 -22.65
C HIS A 148 -15.74 1.71 -21.85
N THR A 149 -16.24 2.81 -21.29
CA THR A 149 -17.50 2.86 -20.55
C THR A 149 -18.48 3.87 -21.13
N THR A 150 -18.82 4.92 -20.38
CA THR A 150 -19.68 6.06 -20.74
C THR A 150 -19.30 7.28 -19.89
N GLN A 151 -19.79 8.47 -20.29
CA GLN A 151 -19.68 9.69 -19.47
C GLN A 151 -20.24 9.49 -18.06
N GLY A 152 -21.42 8.87 -17.93
CA GLY A 152 -22.07 8.66 -16.63
C GLY A 152 -21.29 7.72 -15.72
N VAL A 153 -20.64 6.68 -16.27
CA VAL A 153 -19.76 5.80 -15.49
C VAL A 153 -18.50 6.54 -15.01
N TYR A 154 -17.92 7.41 -15.85
CA TYR A 154 -16.81 8.24 -15.40
C TYR A 154 -17.26 9.19 -14.28
N GLU A 155 -18.27 10.03 -14.50
CA GLU A 155 -18.68 11.10 -13.55
C GLU A 155 -19.24 10.57 -12.22
N TYR A 156 -20.07 9.53 -12.25
CA TYR A 156 -20.84 9.09 -11.06
C TYR A 156 -20.28 7.84 -10.38
N PHE A 157 -19.20 7.26 -10.91
CA PHE A 157 -18.58 6.07 -10.33
C PHE A 157 -17.06 6.22 -10.20
N TRP A 158 -16.33 6.51 -11.28
CA TRP A 158 -14.87 6.52 -11.22
C TRP A 158 -14.28 7.85 -10.76
N GLU A 159 -14.82 8.99 -11.20
CA GLU A 159 -14.30 10.31 -10.88
C GLU A 159 -14.23 10.56 -9.37
N PRO A 160 -15.25 10.25 -8.54
CA PRO A 160 -15.15 10.39 -7.09
C PRO A 160 -14.04 9.52 -6.48
N LEU A 161 -13.84 8.30 -6.99
CA LEU A 161 -12.78 7.40 -6.51
C LEU A 161 -11.39 7.90 -6.90
N LEU A 162 -11.25 8.48 -8.10
CA LEU A 162 -10.00 9.06 -8.59
C LEU A 162 -9.68 10.36 -7.85
N ASP A 163 -10.68 11.20 -7.58
CA ASP A 163 -10.52 12.40 -6.76
C ASP A 163 -10.09 12.04 -5.33
N ALA A 164 -10.75 11.06 -4.71
CA ALA A 164 -10.39 10.60 -3.38
C ALA A 164 -8.95 10.06 -3.31
N LYS A 165 -8.48 9.37 -4.35
CA LYS A 165 -7.17 8.72 -4.36
C LYS A 165 -6.01 9.60 -4.82
N PHE A 166 -6.20 10.35 -5.90
CA PHE A 166 -5.15 11.10 -6.59
C PHE A 166 -5.37 12.61 -6.58
N GLY A 167 -6.55 13.08 -6.18
CA GLY A 167 -6.87 14.51 -6.09
C GLY A 167 -6.51 15.27 -7.37
N SER A 168 -5.68 16.30 -7.23
CA SER A 168 -5.22 17.15 -8.32
C SER A 168 -4.41 16.43 -9.40
N ARG A 169 -3.84 15.25 -9.10
CA ARG A 169 -2.99 14.46 -10.01
C ARG A 169 -3.76 13.42 -10.81
N LYS A 170 -5.09 13.30 -10.65
CA LYS A 170 -5.90 12.26 -11.33
C LYS A 170 -5.79 12.23 -12.86
N GLU A 171 -5.56 13.38 -13.48
CA GLU A 171 -5.45 13.52 -14.95
C GLU A 171 -4.08 13.02 -15.48
N ASP A 172 -3.09 12.85 -14.61
CA ASP A 172 -1.77 12.32 -14.98
C ASP A 172 -1.75 10.79 -15.03
N VAL A 173 -2.71 10.15 -14.34
CA VAL A 173 -2.75 8.71 -14.08
C VAL A 173 -2.98 7.90 -15.36
N SER A 174 -2.21 6.83 -15.47
CA SER A 174 -2.30 5.82 -16.52
C SER A 174 -3.53 4.92 -16.36
N ALA A 175 -4.13 4.53 -17.48
CA ALA A 175 -5.17 3.50 -17.51
C ALA A 175 -4.66 2.11 -17.08
N ALA A 176 -3.35 1.84 -17.21
CA ALA A 176 -2.73 0.60 -16.74
C ALA A 176 -2.95 0.38 -15.24
N TRP A 177 -2.89 1.44 -14.43
CA TRP A 177 -3.18 1.39 -13.00
C TRP A 177 -4.60 0.91 -12.71
N LEU A 178 -5.59 1.44 -13.43
CA LEU A 178 -6.99 1.05 -13.25
C LEU A 178 -7.23 -0.41 -13.64
N LEU A 179 -6.67 -0.82 -14.78
CA LEU A 179 -6.78 -2.19 -15.26
C LEU A 179 -6.06 -3.17 -14.31
N GLY A 180 -4.91 -2.76 -13.77
CA GLY A 180 -4.25 -3.44 -12.67
C GLY A 180 -5.20 -3.65 -11.51
N ARG A 181 -5.81 -2.58 -10.98
CA ARG A 181 -6.81 -2.64 -9.90
C ARG A 181 -7.97 -3.57 -10.22
N ILE A 182 -8.46 -3.59 -11.46
CA ILE A 182 -9.56 -4.46 -11.87
C ILE A 182 -9.14 -5.93 -11.87
N LYS A 183 -7.92 -6.23 -12.35
CA LYS A 183 -7.35 -7.60 -12.35
C LYS A 183 -6.93 -8.07 -10.96
N PHE A 184 -6.43 -7.17 -10.11
CA PHE A 184 -5.96 -7.46 -8.75
C PHE A 184 -7.10 -7.73 -7.78
N ARG A 185 -8.30 -7.18 -8.04
CA ARG A 185 -9.50 -7.50 -7.26
C ARG A 185 -9.71 -9.02 -7.28
N GLY A 186 -9.61 -9.62 -6.09
CA GLY A 186 -9.50 -11.05 -5.89
C GLY A 186 -10.69 -11.84 -6.44
N GLU A 187 -10.65 -13.16 -6.29
CA GLU A 187 -11.73 -14.05 -6.75
C GLU A 187 -13.11 -13.54 -6.30
N ARG A 188 -13.86 -12.99 -7.26
CA ARG A 188 -15.19 -12.44 -7.01
C ARG A 188 -16.23 -13.54 -7.17
N ASP A 189 -16.89 -13.91 -6.07
CA ASP A 189 -18.07 -14.75 -6.11
C ASP A 189 -19.26 -13.91 -6.60
N LEU A 190 -19.94 -14.38 -7.65
CA LEU A 190 -21.07 -13.67 -8.29
C LEU A 190 -22.24 -13.36 -7.32
N LEU A 191 -22.37 -14.10 -6.22
CA LEU A 191 -23.46 -13.97 -5.26
C LEU A 191 -23.02 -13.37 -3.92
N LYS A 192 -21.73 -13.49 -3.57
CA LYS A 192 -21.19 -13.08 -2.26
C LYS A 192 -20.22 -11.90 -2.32
N GLY A 193 -19.80 -11.48 -3.52
CA GLY A 193 -18.87 -10.37 -3.68
C GLY A 193 -17.42 -10.83 -3.69
N GLU A 194 -16.53 -9.89 -3.38
CA GLU A 194 -15.08 -10.07 -3.45
C GLU A 194 -14.54 -10.71 -2.16
N GLN A 195 -13.61 -11.65 -2.30
CA GLN A 195 -12.92 -12.28 -1.17
C GLN A 195 -11.53 -11.67 -0.99
N LEU A 196 -11.20 -11.28 0.24
CA LEU A 196 -9.90 -10.76 0.63
C LEU A 196 -9.29 -11.63 1.72
N GLY A 197 -7.96 -11.73 1.71
CA GLY A 197 -7.15 -12.38 2.72
C GLY A 197 -6.77 -11.40 3.83
N TYR A 198 -6.71 -11.89 5.07
CA TYR A 198 -6.19 -11.17 6.22
C TYR A 198 -5.34 -12.12 7.06
N VAL A 199 -4.15 -11.68 7.47
CA VAL A 199 -3.27 -12.48 8.32
C VAL A 199 -3.93 -12.69 9.67
N GLU A 200 -4.01 -13.96 10.11
CA GLU A 200 -4.61 -14.27 11.40
C GLU A 200 -3.86 -13.55 12.52
N GLY A 201 -4.53 -12.61 13.19
CA GLY A 201 -3.93 -11.83 14.28
C GLY A 201 -3.21 -10.54 13.87
N SER A 202 -3.34 -10.12 12.60
CA SER A 202 -2.69 -8.96 11.93
C SER A 202 -1.39 -9.28 11.19
N LEU A 203 -1.02 -8.40 10.26
CA LEU A 203 0.29 -8.40 9.60
C LEU A 203 1.45 -8.27 10.59
N GLY A 204 1.19 -7.75 11.79
CA GLY A 204 2.17 -7.75 12.88
C GLY A 204 2.73 -9.14 13.18
N ARG A 205 1.90 -10.20 13.09
CA ARG A 205 2.38 -11.58 13.31
C ARG A 205 3.31 -12.06 12.21
N LEU A 206 3.00 -11.75 10.96
CA LEU A 206 3.88 -12.07 9.83
C LEU A 206 5.23 -11.36 9.96
N LEU A 207 5.21 -10.07 10.32
CA LEU A 207 6.42 -9.30 10.56
C LEU A 207 7.24 -9.87 11.74
N ASP A 208 6.60 -10.17 12.86
CA ASP A 208 7.28 -10.73 14.04
C ASP A 208 7.91 -12.09 13.72
N ALA A 209 7.22 -12.95 12.97
CA ALA A 209 7.75 -14.24 12.52
C ALA A 209 8.92 -14.08 11.55
N LEU A 210 8.84 -13.13 10.61
CA LEU A 210 9.93 -12.85 9.68
C LEU A 210 11.16 -12.29 10.39
N VAL A 211 10.97 -11.40 11.37
CA VAL A 211 12.04 -10.86 12.22
C VAL A 211 12.71 -11.97 13.03
N GLU A 212 11.94 -12.88 13.62
CA GLU A 212 12.48 -14.03 14.35
C GLU A 212 13.24 -14.99 13.42
N ALA A 213 12.72 -15.23 12.22
CA ALA A 213 13.37 -16.07 11.22
C ALA A 213 14.70 -15.49 10.71
N VAL A 214 14.79 -14.16 10.58
CA VAL A 214 16.05 -13.45 10.28
C VAL A 214 17.00 -13.45 11.48
N GLY A 215 16.48 -13.39 12.70
CA GLY A 215 17.23 -13.27 13.94
C GLY A 215 17.54 -11.81 14.29
N ARG A 216 17.19 -11.40 15.51
CA ARG A 216 17.32 -10.01 15.97
C ARG A 216 18.76 -9.50 16.00
N GLU A 217 19.73 -10.40 16.12
CA GLU A 217 21.15 -10.10 16.05
C GLU A 217 21.60 -9.59 14.67
N HIS A 218 20.87 -9.96 13.60
CA HIS A 218 21.12 -9.52 12.22
C HIS A 218 20.34 -8.25 11.86
N ILE A 219 19.67 -7.62 12.83
CA ILE A 219 18.85 -6.42 12.63
C ILE A 219 19.27 -5.35 13.63
N THR A 220 19.57 -4.15 13.14
CA THR A 220 19.86 -2.99 13.98
C THR A 220 18.85 -1.90 13.67
N THR A 221 18.03 -1.54 14.67
CA THR A 221 17.09 -0.40 14.62
C THR A 221 17.76 0.86 15.15
N GLY A 222 17.14 2.02 14.91
CA GLY A 222 17.73 3.33 15.26
C GLY A 222 19.05 3.58 14.52
N ALA A 223 19.24 2.91 13.37
CA ALA A 223 20.50 2.80 12.64
C ALA A 223 20.31 3.27 11.20
N ARG A 224 20.59 4.56 10.97
CA ARG A 224 20.45 5.19 9.66
C ARG A 224 21.72 4.98 8.85
N VAL A 225 21.60 4.33 7.70
CA VAL A 225 22.66 4.34 6.70
C VAL A 225 22.73 5.73 6.07
N THR A 226 23.91 6.35 6.11
CA THR A 226 24.14 7.73 5.62
C THR A 226 25.07 7.80 4.43
N GLU A 227 25.83 6.74 4.14
CA GLU A 227 26.76 6.68 3.02
C GLU A 227 26.94 5.24 2.52
N LEU A 228 27.05 5.09 1.19
CA LEU A 228 27.55 3.89 0.53
C LEU A 228 28.84 4.26 -0.20
N ASP A 229 29.97 3.74 0.26
CA ASP A 229 31.26 4.01 -0.39
C ASP A 229 31.48 3.04 -1.55
N THR A 230 31.71 3.62 -2.73
CA THR A 230 32.00 2.89 -3.95
C THR A 230 33.42 3.22 -4.40
N ALA A 231 34.28 2.21 -4.47
CA ALA A 231 35.66 2.36 -4.90
C ALA A 231 36.02 1.30 -5.93
N GLY A 232 36.70 1.71 -7.00
CA GLY A 232 37.08 0.79 -8.07
C GLY A 232 35.90 0.26 -8.91
N GLY A 233 34.73 0.89 -8.82
CA GLY A 233 33.51 0.48 -9.53
C GLY A 233 32.67 -0.57 -8.80
N ALA A 234 32.95 -0.85 -7.53
CA ALA A 234 32.17 -1.74 -6.68
C ALA A 234 31.89 -1.09 -5.32
N VAL A 235 30.80 -1.47 -4.66
CA VAL A 235 30.58 -1.14 -3.24
C VAL A 235 31.69 -1.75 -2.38
N GLN A 236 32.13 -1.03 -1.36
CA GLN A 236 33.15 -1.51 -0.42
C GLN A 236 32.67 -1.45 1.02
N SER A 237 31.92 -0.41 1.37
CA SER A 237 31.45 -0.23 2.74
C SER A 237 30.16 0.58 2.79
N LEU A 238 29.46 0.46 3.92
CA LEU A 238 28.35 1.32 4.28
C LEU A 238 28.63 1.99 5.63
N THR A 239 28.19 3.23 5.79
CA THR A 239 28.32 3.99 7.04
C THR A 239 26.95 4.15 7.68
N VAL A 240 26.88 3.84 8.97
CA VAL A 240 25.66 3.84 9.78
C VAL A 240 25.82 4.81 10.93
N GLU A 241 24.82 5.66 11.12
CA GLU A 241 24.66 6.51 12.29
C GLU A 241 23.60 5.90 13.21
N THR A 242 23.97 5.69 14.47
CA THR A 242 23.06 5.29 15.54
C THR A 242 22.95 6.41 16.57
N ASP A 243 21.77 6.60 17.15
CA ASP A 243 21.65 7.43 18.33
C ASP A 243 22.52 6.81 19.45
N ALA A 244 23.39 7.63 20.04
CA ALA A 244 24.20 7.18 21.17
C ALA A 244 23.36 7.22 22.45
N ASP A 245 23.69 6.33 23.40
CA ASP A 245 23.13 6.36 24.74
C ASP A 245 23.24 7.77 25.35
N GLU A 246 22.19 8.20 26.07
CA GLU A 246 21.98 9.55 26.62
C GLU A 246 23.28 10.31 26.98
N GLY A 247 23.74 11.18 26.07
CA GLY A 247 24.75 12.22 26.37
C GLY A 247 26.05 12.18 25.55
N ASP A 248 26.33 11.12 24.79
CA ASP A 248 27.34 11.15 23.74
C ASP A 248 26.66 11.45 22.39
N GLY A 249 27.33 12.14 21.46
CA GLY A 249 26.75 12.42 20.13
C GLY A 249 26.53 11.14 19.32
N ALA A 250 25.75 11.23 18.23
CA ALA A 250 25.49 10.09 17.34
C ALA A 250 26.78 9.30 17.04
N ALA A 251 26.70 7.97 17.22
CA ALA A 251 27.82 7.09 16.94
C ALA A 251 27.80 6.69 15.47
N THR A 252 28.92 6.91 14.79
CA THR A 252 29.08 6.54 13.38
C THR A 252 29.97 5.29 13.28
N THR A 253 29.47 4.25 12.64
CA THR A 253 30.21 3.00 12.39
C THR A 253 30.19 2.67 10.90
N THR A 254 31.34 2.28 10.36
CA THR A 254 31.47 1.84 8.97
C THR A 254 31.65 0.33 8.94
N HIS A 255 30.93 -0.33 8.03
CA HIS A 255 30.93 -1.77 7.84
C HIS A 255 31.42 -2.10 6.43
N ASP A 256 32.43 -2.95 6.32
CA ASP A 256 32.83 -3.52 5.02
C ASP A 256 31.71 -4.43 4.50
N VAL A 257 31.30 -4.25 3.24
CA VAL A 257 30.23 -5.03 2.61
C VAL A 257 30.63 -5.53 1.24
N ASP A 258 30.15 -6.73 0.90
CA ASP A 258 30.33 -7.33 -0.43
C ASP A 258 29.23 -6.87 -1.40
N ALA A 259 28.05 -6.55 -0.87
CA ALA A 259 26.91 -6.01 -1.60
C ALA A 259 26.01 -5.20 -0.66
N ALA A 260 25.21 -4.29 -1.21
CA ALA A 260 24.20 -3.51 -0.51
C ALA A 260 22.85 -3.57 -1.23
N ILE A 261 21.78 -3.94 -0.52
CA ILE A 261 20.40 -3.83 -1.00
C ILE A 261 19.77 -2.59 -0.35
N VAL A 262 19.38 -1.61 -1.16
CA VAL A 262 18.57 -0.47 -0.72
C VAL A 262 17.10 -0.85 -0.79
N ALA A 263 16.53 -1.26 0.36
CA ALA A 263 15.13 -1.63 0.53
C ALA A 263 14.31 -0.50 1.19
N ALA A 264 14.57 0.74 0.76
CA ALA A 264 13.99 1.96 1.29
C ALA A 264 13.29 2.79 0.19
N MET A 265 12.73 3.94 0.58
CA MET A 265 12.12 4.87 -0.39
C MET A 265 13.15 5.37 -1.40
N PRO A 266 12.76 5.68 -2.66
CA PRO A 266 13.70 6.05 -3.72
C PRO A 266 14.61 7.23 -3.37
N ASN A 267 14.13 8.20 -2.60
CA ASN A 267 14.96 9.31 -2.14
C ASN A 267 16.16 8.85 -1.29
N VAL A 268 16.05 7.72 -0.57
CA VAL A 268 17.17 7.14 0.18
C VAL A 268 18.19 6.54 -0.78
N LEU A 269 17.74 5.89 -1.86
CA LEU A 269 18.65 5.42 -2.91
C LEU A 269 19.38 6.62 -3.55
N GLU A 270 18.64 7.64 -3.93
CA GLU A 270 19.21 8.87 -4.53
C GLU A 270 20.21 9.55 -3.58
N ASP A 271 19.87 9.71 -2.30
CA ASP A 271 20.76 10.30 -1.29
C ASP A 271 22.05 9.48 -1.11
N LEU A 272 21.97 8.15 -1.13
CA LEU A 272 23.12 7.27 -0.90
C LEU A 272 24.00 7.04 -2.13
N THR A 273 23.44 7.13 -3.34
CA THR A 273 24.12 6.68 -4.58
C THR A 273 24.20 7.75 -5.66
N GLY A 274 23.37 8.79 -5.59
CA GLY A 274 23.18 9.77 -6.66
C GLY A 274 22.37 9.25 -7.85
N TYR A 275 21.79 8.04 -7.78
CA TYR A 275 20.90 7.53 -8.82
C TYR A 275 19.61 8.38 -8.89
N PRO A 276 19.28 8.97 -10.05
CA PRO A 276 18.12 9.85 -10.16
C PRO A 276 16.83 9.03 -10.06
N CYS A 277 15.95 9.42 -9.13
CA CYS A 277 14.65 8.76 -8.93
C CYS A 277 13.53 9.72 -9.32
N GLU A 278 12.91 9.51 -10.49
CA GLU A 278 11.92 10.45 -11.06
C GLU A 278 10.47 10.16 -10.64
N ILE A 279 10.21 9.01 -10.01
CA ILE A 279 8.86 8.62 -9.61
C ILE A 279 8.33 9.50 -8.48
N ASP A 280 7.20 10.15 -8.73
CA ASP A 280 6.45 10.89 -7.73
C ASP A 280 5.67 9.98 -6.79
N PHE A 281 5.58 10.40 -5.52
CA PHE A 281 4.84 9.70 -4.48
C PHE A 281 3.83 10.62 -3.81
N GLN A 282 2.67 10.07 -3.49
CA GLN A 282 1.69 10.72 -2.64
C GLN A 282 1.90 10.39 -1.16
N GLY A 283 1.69 11.40 -0.33
CA GLY A 283 1.60 11.25 1.12
C GLY A 283 0.26 10.66 1.53
N THR A 284 0.22 9.99 2.68
CA THR A 284 -1.04 9.58 3.32
C THR A 284 -1.08 10.08 4.75
N ILE A 285 -2.27 10.54 5.14
CA ILE A 285 -2.66 10.71 6.54
C ILE A 285 -3.79 9.72 6.79
N CYS A 286 -3.59 8.82 7.74
CA CYS A 286 -4.50 7.74 8.05
C CYS A 286 -4.69 7.68 9.56
N SER A 287 -5.92 7.81 10.02
CA SER A 287 -6.27 7.64 11.43
C SER A 287 -7.00 6.33 11.62
N VAL A 288 -6.65 5.61 12.69
CA VAL A 288 -7.44 4.50 13.21
C VAL A 288 -8.30 5.05 14.34
N LEU A 289 -9.61 4.95 14.19
CA LEU A 289 -10.61 5.39 15.15
C LEU A 289 -11.27 4.17 15.77
N SER A 290 -11.36 4.13 17.09
CA SER A 290 -12.10 3.11 17.84
C SER A 290 -13.38 3.68 18.46
N LEU A 291 -14.50 3.00 18.22
CA LEU A 291 -15.82 3.35 18.73
C LEU A 291 -16.45 2.21 19.55
N ASP A 292 -17.34 2.58 20.47
CA ASP A 292 -18.17 1.63 21.22
C ASP A 292 -19.25 0.94 20.38
N GLN A 293 -19.63 1.55 19.25
CA GLN A 293 -20.73 1.07 18.41
C GLN A 293 -20.40 1.22 16.94
N SER A 294 -20.88 0.26 16.16
CA SER A 294 -20.88 0.33 14.70
C SER A 294 -21.76 1.48 14.17
N LEU A 295 -21.26 2.18 13.15
CA LEU A 295 -21.97 3.21 12.40
C LEU A 295 -22.67 2.60 11.18
N THR A 296 -22.08 1.55 10.58
CA THR A 296 -22.55 0.91 9.35
C THR A 296 -22.29 -0.59 9.35
N ASP A 297 -23.00 -1.37 8.55
CA ASP A 297 -22.69 -2.80 8.35
C ASP A 297 -21.74 -3.04 7.15
N THR A 298 -20.99 -2.01 6.73
CA THR A 298 -20.15 -2.01 5.52
C THR A 298 -18.66 -1.94 5.86
N TYR A 299 -17.83 -2.80 5.26
CA TYR A 299 -16.38 -2.73 5.42
C TYR A 299 -15.79 -1.51 4.74
N TRP A 300 -16.05 -1.31 3.44
CA TRP A 300 -15.46 -0.23 2.66
C TRP A 300 -16.53 0.73 2.14
N LEU A 301 -16.47 1.98 2.59
CA LEU A 301 -17.43 3.01 2.22
C LEU A 301 -16.77 4.07 1.32
N ASN A 302 -17.19 4.11 0.06
CA ASN A 302 -16.77 5.14 -0.89
C ASN A 302 -17.71 6.35 -0.75
N LEU A 303 -17.15 7.51 -0.44
CA LEU A 303 -17.93 8.71 -0.13
C LEU A 303 -18.07 9.56 -1.39
N ILE A 304 -19.31 9.87 -1.78
CA ILE A 304 -19.60 10.91 -2.79
C ILE A 304 -19.95 12.22 -2.09
N ASP A 305 -20.59 12.14 -0.92
CA ASP A 305 -20.86 13.31 -0.08
C ASP A 305 -19.54 13.94 0.41
N ASP A 306 -19.55 15.26 0.60
CA ASP A 306 -18.39 16.03 1.03
C ASP A 306 -17.91 15.55 2.42
N ALA A 307 -16.63 15.19 2.50
CA ALA A 307 -16.00 14.66 3.70
C ALA A 307 -14.53 15.12 3.77
N PRO A 308 -13.97 15.34 4.97
CA PRO A 308 -12.57 15.74 5.11
C PRO A 308 -11.59 14.57 4.86
N PHE A 309 -12.10 13.34 4.73
CA PHE A 309 -11.34 12.14 4.40
C PHE A 309 -11.82 11.53 3.07
N GLY A 310 -10.90 10.99 2.28
CA GLY A 310 -11.21 10.36 0.99
C GLY A 310 -11.74 8.93 1.09
N VAL A 311 -11.47 8.23 2.21
CA VAL A 311 -11.96 6.87 2.44
C VAL A 311 -12.34 6.67 3.91
N LEU A 312 -13.41 5.91 4.12
CA LEU A 312 -13.86 5.41 5.41
C LEU A 312 -14.01 3.89 5.34
N ILE A 313 -13.27 3.17 6.20
CA ILE A 313 -13.28 1.70 6.22
C ILE A 313 -13.60 1.26 7.64
N GLU A 314 -14.75 0.62 7.86
CA GLU A 314 -15.03 -0.02 9.15
C GLU A 314 -14.42 -1.42 9.15
N HIS A 315 -13.17 -1.49 9.60
CA HIS A 315 -12.36 -2.71 9.64
C HIS A 315 -13.10 -3.87 10.33
N THR A 316 -13.89 -3.55 11.35
CA THR A 316 -14.61 -4.56 12.13
C THR A 316 -15.81 -5.20 11.44
N ASN A 317 -16.21 -4.69 10.27
CA ASN A 317 -17.13 -5.40 9.37
C ASN A 317 -16.44 -6.46 8.51
N PHE A 318 -15.11 -6.45 8.45
CA PHE A 318 -14.29 -7.45 7.77
C PHE A 318 -13.70 -8.45 8.78
N VAL A 319 -13.06 -7.95 9.84
CA VAL A 319 -12.50 -8.77 10.93
C VAL A 319 -13.31 -8.51 12.21
N PRO A 320 -14.00 -9.51 12.80
CA PRO A 320 -14.98 -9.30 13.87
C PRO A 320 -14.41 -8.56 15.09
N GLU A 321 -15.22 -7.69 15.69
CA GLU A 321 -14.86 -6.85 16.83
C GLU A 321 -14.37 -7.63 18.05
N GLU A 322 -14.77 -8.91 18.21
CA GLU A 322 -14.28 -9.73 19.33
C GLU A 322 -12.77 -9.95 19.29
N ARG A 323 -12.14 -9.82 18.11
CA ARG A 323 -10.68 -9.83 17.96
C ARG A 323 -10.02 -8.57 18.52
N TYR A 324 -10.77 -7.48 18.69
CA TYR A 324 -10.30 -6.18 19.16
C TYR A 324 -10.92 -5.78 20.50
N GLY A 325 -11.32 -6.77 21.31
CA GLY A 325 -11.92 -6.51 22.63
C GLY A 325 -13.37 -6.03 22.59
N GLY A 326 -14.05 -6.16 21.44
CA GLY A 326 -15.41 -5.67 21.22
C GLY A 326 -15.49 -4.23 20.72
N GLU A 327 -14.36 -3.59 20.45
CA GLU A 327 -14.30 -2.25 19.86
C GLU A 327 -14.56 -2.29 18.35
N HIS A 328 -15.21 -1.26 17.82
CA HIS A 328 -15.43 -1.08 16.38
C HIS A 328 -14.35 -0.18 15.81
N LEU A 329 -13.53 -0.70 14.90
CA LEU A 329 -12.35 -0.01 14.37
C LEU A 329 -12.60 0.54 12.97
N TYR A 330 -12.17 1.77 12.73
CA TYR A 330 -12.33 2.48 11.47
C TYR A 330 -11.00 3.03 10.99
N TYR A 331 -10.75 2.96 9.69
CA TYR A 331 -9.75 3.78 9.02
C TYR A 331 -10.39 4.99 8.37
N LEU A 332 -9.81 6.16 8.63
CA LEU A 332 -10.15 7.43 8.00
C LEU A 332 -8.88 7.96 7.34
N ALA A 333 -8.85 7.98 6.01
CA ALA A 333 -7.63 8.33 5.29
C ALA A 333 -7.84 9.31 4.14
N SER A 334 -6.80 10.12 3.92
CA SER A 334 -6.67 11.04 2.79
C SER A 334 -5.28 10.96 2.20
N TYR A 335 -5.21 11.14 0.88
CA TYR A 335 -3.97 11.25 0.14
C TYR A 335 -3.65 12.71 -0.13
N VAL A 336 -2.38 13.06 0.07
CA VAL A 336 -1.84 14.41 -0.11
C VAL A 336 -0.87 14.38 -1.28
N GLN A 337 -1.08 15.27 -2.24
CA GLN A 337 -0.26 15.38 -3.45
C GLN A 337 0.83 16.46 -3.30
N ASP A 338 0.62 17.45 -2.43
CA ASP A 338 1.56 18.52 -2.13
C ASP A 338 1.65 18.78 -0.62
N TYR A 339 2.87 18.86 -0.07
CA TYR A 339 3.10 19.14 1.35
C TYR A 339 2.68 20.56 1.76
N GLU A 340 2.40 21.44 0.81
CA GLU A 340 1.84 22.76 1.05
C GLU A 340 0.33 22.74 1.34
N GLU A 341 -0.36 21.62 1.08
CA GLU A 341 -1.79 21.44 1.36
C GLU A 341 -2.12 21.69 2.84
N ALA A 342 -3.27 22.33 3.08
CA ALA A 342 -3.69 22.69 4.43
C ALA A 342 -3.81 21.48 5.35
N LEU A 343 -4.24 20.34 4.81
CA LEU A 343 -4.34 19.11 5.57
C LEU A 343 -2.97 18.58 6.00
N TRP A 344 -1.95 18.69 5.13
CA TRP A 344 -0.61 18.23 5.46
C TRP A 344 0.02 19.02 6.61
N LYS A 345 -0.24 20.33 6.67
CA LYS A 345 0.34 21.24 7.67
C LYS A 345 -0.30 21.18 9.05
N ARG A 346 -1.46 20.52 9.20
CA ARG A 346 -2.14 20.35 10.49
C ARG A 346 -1.38 19.39 11.41
N SER A 347 -1.48 19.61 12.71
CA SER A 347 -1.05 18.61 13.69
C SER A 347 -1.94 17.36 13.62
N ASN A 348 -1.47 16.24 14.19
CA ASN A 348 -2.29 15.04 14.28
C ASN A 348 -3.58 15.29 15.07
N ASP A 349 -3.52 15.97 16.22
CA ASP A 349 -4.72 16.36 16.99
C ASP A 349 -5.72 17.18 16.16
N GLU A 350 -5.24 18.12 15.34
CA GLU A 350 -6.10 18.94 14.48
C GLU A 350 -6.73 18.14 13.33
N VAL A 351 -6.03 17.11 12.84
CA VAL A 351 -6.57 16.15 11.87
C VAL A 351 -7.65 15.29 12.53
N GLU A 352 -7.37 14.75 13.72
CA GLU A 352 -8.30 13.90 14.46
C GLU A 352 -9.60 14.63 14.78
N GLN A 353 -9.53 15.89 15.23
CA GLN A 353 -10.73 16.70 15.43
C GLN A 353 -11.49 16.93 14.12
N LEU A 354 -10.79 17.23 13.02
CA LEU A 354 -11.41 17.39 11.71
C LEU A 354 -12.09 16.08 11.24
N TRP A 355 -11.52 14.93 11.57
CA TRP A 355 -12.05 13.62 11.17
C TRP A 355 -13.33 13.35 11.93
N LEU A 356 -13.33 13.57 13.25
CA LEU A 356 -14.50 13.42 14.11
C LEU A 356 -15.62 14.41 13.75
N ASP A 357 -15.28 15.64 13.34
CA ASP A 357 -16.24 16.60 12.78
C ASP A 357 -16.90 16.02 11.52
N GLY A 358 -16.10 15.52 10.57
CA GLY A 358 -16.61 14.91 9.33
C GLY A 358 -17.47 13.67 9.55
N VAL A 359 -17.09 12.78 10.48
CA VAL A 359 -17.90 11.61 10.84
C VAL A 359 -19.24 12.06 11.45
N ALA A 360 -19.26 13.10 12.29
CA ALA A 360 -20.49 13.62 12.87
C ALA A 360 -21.44 14.22 11.82
N ASP A 361 -20.88 14.89 10.81
CA ASP A 361 -21.67 15.47 9.70
C ASP A 361 -22.27 14.37 8.81
N LEU A 362 -21.52 13.29 8.54
CA LEU A 362 -21.98 12.18 7.73
C LEU A 362 -22.98 11.29 8.45
N PHE A 363 -22.75 10.99 9.73
CA PHE A 363 -23.52 10.00 10.49
C PHE A 363 -24.26 10.64 11.67
N PRO A 364 -25.56 10.94 11.55
CA PRO A 364 -26.33 11.58 12.63
C PRO A 364 -26.45 10.76 13.93
N LYS A 365 -26.11 9.46 13.89
CA LYS A 365 -26.09 8.57 15.05
C LYS A 365 -24.75 8.60 15.80
N PHE A 366 -23.71 9.16 15.19
CA PHE A 366 -22.39 9.25 15.80
C PHE A 366 -22.43 10.19 17.01
N ASP A 367 -21.86 9.73 18.11
CA ASP A 367 -21.65 10.50 19.32
C ASP A 367 -20.15 10.53 19.63
N ARG A 368 -19.59 11.72 19.88
CA ARG A 368 -18.16 11.84 20.23
C ARG A 368 -17.84 11.17 21.56
N GLU A 369 -18.81 11.04 22.46
CA GLU A 369 -18.62 10.31 23.71
C GLU A 369 -18.41 8.80 23.49
N SER A 370 -18.74 8.27 22.31
CA SER A 370 -18.50 6.85 21.95
C SER A 370 -17.09 6.56 21.45
N VAL A 371 -16.23 7.58 21.35
CA VAL A 371 -14.83 7.43 20.90
C VAL A 371 -13.99 6.89 22.05
N ASN A 372 -13.43 5.70 21.87
CA ASN A 372 -12.50 5.09 22.82
C ASN A 372 -11.11 5.71 22.68
N TRP A 373 -10.63 5.78 21.43
CA TRP A 373 -9.36 6.38 21.08
C TRP A 373 -9.31 6.66 19.57
N ILE A 374 -8.37 7.52 19.17
CA ILE A 374 -8.02 7.76 17.78
C ILE A 374 -6.50 7.95 17.71
N GLU A 375 -5.88 7.33 16.71
CA GLU A 375 -4.42 7.40 16.51
C GLU A 375 -4.13 7.69 15.04
N THR A 376 -3.32 8.72 14.79
CA THR A 376 -3.01 9.17 13.42
C THR A 376 -1.59 8.82 12.98
N ALA A 377 -1.49 8.08 11.89
CA ALA A 377 -0.26 7.85 11.15
C ALA A 377 -0.16 8.81 9.95
N ARG A 378 1.04 9.34 9.74
CA ARG A 378 1.36 10.21 8.62
C ARG A 378 2.64 9.75 7.97
N ASN A 379 2.62 9.58 6.65
CA ASN A 379 3.81 9.22 5.91
C ASN A 379 3.88 10.01 4.59
N PRO A 380 5.03 10.66 4.28
CA PRO A 380 5.17 11.53 3.11
C PRO A 380 5.17 10.78 1.77
N ARG A 381 5.45 9.46 1.78
CA ARG A 381 5.56 8.63 0.58
C ARG A 381 4.97 7.25 0.85
N THR A 382 3.74 7.07 0.42
CA THR A 382 2.99 5.83 0.68
C THR A 382 2.52 5.11 -0.55
N ALA A 383 2.36 5.80 -1.67
CA ALA A 383 2.03 5.18 -2.95
C ALA A 383 2.68 5.98 -4.08
N PRO A 384 3.18 5.31 -5.13
CA PRO A 384 3.56 5.99 -6.35
C PRO A 384 2.34 6.62 -7.02
N ILE A 385 2.56 7.72 -7.72
CA ILE A 385 1.61 8.22 -8.70
C ILE A 385 1.91 7.48 -10.01
N TYR A 386 1.05 6.54 -10.39
CA TYR A 386 1.19 5.75 -11.61
C TYR A 386 0.82 6.58 -12.84
N GLU A 387 1.66 7.54 -13.16
CA GLU A 387 1.49 8.40 -14.33
C GLU A 387 1.80 7.69 -15.65
N ARG A 388 1.56 8.38 -16.76
CA ARG A 388 1.90 7.90 -18.10
C ARG A 388 3.43 7.92 -18.28
N GLY A 389 4.02 6.92 -18.92
CA GLY A 389 5.47 6.76 -18.97
C GLY A 389 6.10 6.25 -17.68
N TYR A 390 5.32 5.76 -16.70
CA TYR A 390 5.83 5.22 -15.44
C TYR A 390 6.90 4.14 -15.61
N LEU A 391 6.78 3.25 -16.61
CA LEU A 391 7.72 2.15 -16.78
C LEU A 391 9.13 2.62 -17.15
N ASP A 392 9.26 3.77 -17.80
CA ASP A 392 10.56 4.37 -18.12
C ASP A 392 11.29 4.89 -16.87
N MET A 393 10.56 5.13 -15.76
CA MET A 393 11.10 5.61 -14.49
C MET A 393 11.35 4.49 -13.47
N VAL A 394 10.95 3.25 -13.77
CA VAL A 394 11.14 2.11 -12.88
C VAL A 394 12.63 1.89 -12.63
N VAL A 395 12.99 1.77 -11.36
CA VAL A 395 14.37 1.52 -10.93
C VAL A 395 14.67 0.02 -11.10
N PRO A 396 15.75 -0.37 -11.81
CA PRO A 396 16.14 -1.77 -11.95
C PRO A 396 16.63 -2.34 -10.62
N TYR A 397 16.52 -3.66 -10.47
CA TYR A 397 16.97 -4.35 -9.25
C TYR A 397 18.49 -4.32 -9.08
N ASP A 398 19.23 -4.44 -10.18
CA ASP A 398 20.69 -4.38 -10.24
C ASP A 398 21.11 -3.01 -10.78
N LEU A 399 21.97 -2.31 -10.05
CA LEU A 399 22.47 -0.97 -10.38
C LEU A 399 23.95 -0.97 -10.75
N THR A 400 24.49 -2.12 -11.19
CA THR A 400 25.89 -2.27 -11.57
C THR A 400 26.30 -1.36 -12.72
N GLU A 401 25.43 -1.17 -13.73
CA GLU A 401 25.76 -0.32 -14.89
C GLU A 401 25.63 1.17 -14.58
N GLU A 402 24.72 1.53 -13.67
CA GLU A 402 24.32 2.90 -13.39
C GLU A 402 25.07 3.52 -12.21
N VAL A 403 25.45 2.71 -11.21
CA VAL A 403 26.10 3.17 -9.98
C VAL A 403 27.43 2.45 -9.76
N ALA A 404 27.40 1.18 -9.34
CA ALA A 404 28.56 0.36 -9.03
C ALA A 404 28.15 -1.11 -8.83
N ASP A 405 29.09 -2.02 -9.08
CA ASP A 405 28.94 -3.45 -8.79
C ASP A 405 28.60 -3.68 -7.30
N GLY A 406 27.65 -4.58 -7.06
CA GLY A 406 27.17 -4.92 -5.71
C GLY A 406 26.13 -3.96 -5.11
N ILE A 407 25.51 -3.08 -5.90
CA ILE A 407 24.40 -2.22 -5.44
C ILE A 407 23.09 -2.66 -6.06
N TYR A 408 22.08 -2.90 -5.22
CA TYR A 408 20.77 -3.39 -5.61
C TYR A 408 19.64 -2.55 -5.00
N TYR A 409 18.47 -2.52 -5.64
CA TYR A 409 17.32 -1.76 -5.17
C TYR A 409 16.05 -2.62 -5.07
N ALA A 410 15.48 -2.70 -3.86
CA ALA A 410 14.26 -3.48 -3.57
C ALA A 410 13.08 -2.59 -3.10
N GLY A 411 13.14 -1.28 -3.34
CA GLY A 411 12.12 -0.34 -2.86
C GLY A 411 10.90 -0.20 -3.76
N MET A 412 10.03 0.76 -3.40
CA MET A 412 8.71 0.94 -4.01
C MET A 412 8.73 1.41 -5.48
N ALA A 413 9.88 1.89 -5.98
CA ALA A 413 10.05 2.29 -7.39
C ALA A 413 10.48 1.12 -8.30
N SER A 414 10.52 -0.11 -7.80
CA SER A 414 10.92 -1.30 -8.57
C SER A 414 9.77 -1.90 -9.38
N ARG A 415 10.10 -2.78 -10.33
CA ARG A 415 9.15 -3.38 -11.29
C ARG A 415 7.99 -4.11 -10.62
N ALA A 416 8.24 -4.81 -9.51
CA ALA A 416 7.23 -5.58 -8.77
C ALA A 416 6.12 -4.71 -8.14
N GLN A 417 6.31 -3.40 -8.10
CA GLN A 417 5.35 -2.45 -7.52
C GLN A 417 4.50 -1.75 -8.60
N TYR A 418 4.59 -2.22 -9.84
CA TYR A 418 3.77 -1.76 -10.96
C TYR A 418 2.79 -2.85 -11.42
N PRO A 419 1.58 -2.48 -11.85
CA PRO A 419 1.01 -1.12 -11.89
C PRO A 419 0.31 -0.74 -10.60
N GLU A 420 0.50 -1.51 -9.54
CA GLU A 420 -0.07 -1.26 -8.22
C GLU A 420 0.90 -1.76 -7.16
N ARG A 421 1.04 -0.98 -6.09
CA ARG A 421 1.88 -1.33 -4.97
C ARG A 421 1.22 -2.37 -4.06
N SER A 422 2.02 -3.30 -3.56
CA SER A 422 1.60 -4.31 -2.61
C SER A 422 2.72 -4.70 -1.65
N LEU A 423 2.34 -5.41 -0.58
CA LEU A 423 3.30 -6.04 0.33
C LEU A 423 4.01 -7.21 -0.35
N ASP A 424 3.26 -7.96 -1.15
CA ASP A 424 3.75 -9.04 -2.01
C ASP A 424 4.86 -8.56 -2.94
N GLY A 425 4.62 -7.49 -3.71
CA GLY A 425 5.63 -6.89 -4.58
C GLY A 425 6.85 -6.36 -3.83
N GLY A 426 6.71 -6.09 -2.52
CA GLY A 426 7.84 -5.74 -1.65
C GLY A 426 8.71 -6.95 -1.34
N ILE A 427 8.08 -8.09 -1.06
CA ILE A 427 8.76 -9.37 -0.85
C ILE A 427 9.42 -9.83 -2.16
N GLU A 428 8.70 -9.75 -3.29
CA GLU A 428 9.23 -10.08 -4.62
C GLU A 428 10.46 -9.24 -4.97
N ALA A 429 10.43 -7.93 -4.71
CA ALA A 429 11.58 -7.06 -4.92
C ALA A 429 12.77 -7.45 -4.04
N GLY A 430 12.51 -7.76 -2.77
CA GLY A 430 13.55 -8.24 -1.85
C GLY A 430 14.16 -9.57 -2.30
N TYR A 431 13.34 -10.50 -2.75
CA TYR A 431 13.79 -11.79 -3.30
C TYR A 431 14.56 -11.59 -4.59
N ALA A 432 14.08 -10.79 -5.55
CA ALA A 432 14.79 -10.53 -6.80
C ALA A 432 16.23 -10.04 -6.57
N CYS A 433 16.43 -9.08 -5.66
CA CYS A 433 17.78 -8.62 -5.29
C CYS A 433 18.62 -9.73 -4.61
N ALA A 434 18.02 -10.49 -3.69
CA ALA A 434 18.69 -11.60 -3.04
C ALA A 434 19.08 -12.73 -4.02
N ASP A 435 18.27 -12.94 -5.06
CA ASP A 435 18.48 -13.93 -6.12
C ASP A 435 19.68 -13.51 -6.98
N LEU A 436 19.71 -12.25 -7.43
CA LEU A 436 20.80 -11.70 -8.23
C LEU A 436 22.18 -11.74 -7.54
N ILE A 437 22.24 -11.54 -6.21
CA ILE A 437 23.50 -11.61 -5.46
C ILE A 437 24.05 -13.05 -5.39
N SER A 438 23.19 -14.05 -5.53
CA SER A 438 23.56 -15.46 -5.37
C SER A 438 23.78 -16.22 -6.68
N GLU A 439 23.60 -15.56 -7.83
CA GLU A 439 23.96 -16.07 -9.16
C GLU A 439 25.48 -15.98 -9.40
#